data_AF-A0A265NB28-F1
#
_entry.id   AF-A0A265NB28-F1
#
_cell.length_a   1.000
_cell.length_b   1.000
_cell.length_c   1.000
_cell.angle_alpha   90.00
_cell.angle_beta   90.00
_cell.angle_gamma   90.00
#
_symmetry.space_group_name_H-M   'P 1'
#
loop_
_entity.id
_entity.type
_entity.pdbx_description
1 polymer ?
#
loop_
_entity_poly.entity_id
_entity_poly.type
_entity_poly.pdbx_seq_one_letter_code
_entity_poly.pdbx_strand_id
1 'polypeptide(L)'
;MTFFAVQVHTGSEIVVKEMLEKVLQQSRETSIKAIYAMESYTQVVKDNIDSIDCKNITLEEITSHLYAQRLQNSLSNLRLACEKLKRHKDSDSLSLIKEYRNNIKLVTDKLKAVKNNSRKISSVLPGYILVELDANFHYLPSHLWHLITKRVPKVIAIPSKMNIPQAEIDFFFQQVDLSPEVELQMEETLSYEEKIKAEDQLLYEINKEDASNKEASIDELDNMNTNVGHELANMNNKTNTFMDQVRSYIKNKRITVSMPSKLFKILFKEKTTAEILSAFSSTDLIYRFKRWISTRNEVALE
;
A
#
# COMPACT_ATOMS: atom_id res chain seq x y z
N MET A 1 12.69 3.89 -30.11
CA MET A 1 12.59 4.12 -28.66
C MET A 1 13.70 3.33 -28.01
N THR A 2 14.35 3.91 -27.00
CA THR A 2 15.43 3.25 -26.27
C THR A 2 15.24 3.44 -24.78
N PHE A 3 15.59 2.43 -24.02
CA PHE A 3 15.38 2.37 -22.58
C PHE A 3 16.73 2.29 -21.88
N PHE A 4 16.86 3.07 -20.82
CA PHE A 4 18.02 3.06 -19.94
C PHE A 4 17.56 2.89 -18.49
N ALA A 5 18.21 2.00 -17.76
CA ALA A 5 18.00 1.88 -16.33
C ALA A 5 18.85 2.91 -15.58
N VAL A 6 18.27 3.53 -14.56
CA VAL A 6 18.96 4.43 -13.64
C VAL A 6 18.82 3.86 -12.24
N GLN A 7 19.94 3.59 -11.59
CA GLN A 7 19.98 3.11 -10.21
C GLN A 7 19.79 4.27 -9.24
N VAL A 8 18.86 4.11 -8.32
CA VAL A 8 18.48 5.11 -7.31
C VAL A 8 18.50 4.48 -5.92
N HIS A 9 18.48 5.32 -4.89
CA HIS A 9 18.28 4.82 -3.52
C HIS A 9 16.89 4.18 -3.39
N THR A 10 16.86 2.96 -2.86
CA THR A 10 15.61 2.22 -2.61
C THR A 10 14.62 3.05 -1.79
N GLY A 11 13.36 3.12 -2.24
CA GLY A 11 12.31 3.92 -1.62
C GLY A 11 12.36 5.42 -1.95
N SER A 12 13.20 5.81 -2.91
CA SER A 12 13.28 7.17 -3.46
C SER A 12 12.97 7.25 -4.95
N GLU A 13 12.48 6.17 -5.57
CA GLU A 13 12.20 6.06 -7.01
C GLU A 13 11.25 7.16 -7.49
N ILE A 14 10.11 7.31 -6.80
CA ILE A 14 9.09 8.32 -7.08
C ILE A 14 9.65 9.73 -6.89
N VAL A 15 10.42 9.93 -5.81
CA VAL A 15 11.06 11.22 -5.51
C VAL A 15 12.01 11.60 -6.64
N VAL A 16 12.83 10.64 -7.10
CA VAL A 16 13.81 10.85 -8.16
C VAL A 16 13.10 11.14 -9.48
N LYS A 17 12.05 10.41 -9.84
CA LYS A 17 11.24 10.70 -11.04
C LYS A 17 10.74 12.15 -11.05
N GLU A 18 10.09 12.59 -9.98
CA GLU A 18 9.60 13.97 -9.82
C GLU A 18 10.71 15.03 -9.88
N MET A 19 11.87 14.72 -9.30
CA MET A 19 13.04 15.61 -9.38
C MET A 19 13.64 15.64 -10.80
N LEU A 20 13.68 14.49 -11.48
CA LEU A 20 14.19 14.36 -12.84
C LEU A 20 13.31 15.16 -13.80
N GLU A 21 11.98 15.02 -13.71
CA GLU A 21 11.02 15.79 -14.51
C GLU A 21 11.22 17.29 -14.35
N LYS A 22 11.41 17.78 -13.12
CA LYS A 22 11.70 19.19 -12.86
C LYS A 22 13.02 19.64 -13.45
N VAL A 23 14.07 18.82 -13.33
CA VAL A 23 15.38 19.13 -13.90
C VAL A 23 15.31 19.20 -15.43
N LEU A 24 14.58 18.28 -16.07
CA LEU A 24 14.40 18.26 -17.52
C LEU A 24 13.60 19.45 -18.04
N GLN A 25 12.54 19.83 -17.33
CA GLN A 25 11.76 21.05 -17.61
C GLN A 25 12.65 22.30 -17.51
N GLN A 26 13.49 22.38 -16.47
CA GLN A 26 14.42 23.51 -16.30
C GLN A 26 15.51 23.56 -17.37
N SER A 27 16.01 22.40 -17.83
CA SER A 27 17.02 22.33 -18.90
C SER A 27 16.42 22.40 -20.30
N ARG A 28 15.08 22.45 -20.44
CA ARG A 28 14.34 22.38 -21.72
C ARG A 28 14.73 21.18 -22.57
N GLU A 29 15.03 20.06 -21.92
CA GLU A 29 15.47 18.84 -22.60
C GLU A 29 14.23 18.04 -23.03
N THR A 30 14.05 17.86 -24.34
CA THR A 30 12.90 17.13 -24.92
C THR A 30 13.25 15.74 -25.41
N SER A 31 14.50 15.29 -25.23
CA SER A 31 14.96 13.98 -25.72
C SER A 31 14.38 12.79 -24.94
N ILE A 32 13.83 13.04 -23.74
CA ILE A 32 13.27 12.04 -22.85
C ILE A 32 11.75 12.02 -23.06
N LYS A 33 11.24 10.86 -23.48
CA LYS A 33 9.82 10.63 -23.72
C LYS A 33 9.07 10.39 -22.43
N ALA A 34 9.59 9.49 -21.60
CA ALA A 34 8.92 9.05 -20.38
C ALA A 34 9.93 8.55 -19.33
N ILE A 35 9.55 8.68 -18.07
CA ILE A 35 10.30 8.17 -16.93
C ILE A 35 9.38 7.25 -16.15
N TYR A 36 9.73 5.97 -16.09
CA TYR A 36 8.97 4.94 -15.42
C TYR A 36 9.62 4.62 -14.08
N ALA A 37 8.98 5.06 -12.99
CA ALA A 37 9.31 4.61 -11.63
C ALA A 37 8.57 3.32 -11.23
N MET A 38 7.84 2.69 -12.17
CA MET A 38 7.03 1.47 -11.97
C MET A 38 6.20 1.55 -10.68
N GLU A 39 5.37 2.59 -10.62
CA GLU A 39 4.56 2.91 -9.45
C GLU A 39 3.40 1.93 -9.33
N SER A 40 3.34 1.21 -8.21
CA SER A 40 2.14 0.54 -7.73
C SER A 40 1.60 1.31 -6.53
N TYR A 41 0.30 1.21 -6.29
CA TYR A 41 -0.32 1.79 -5.12
C TYR A 41 -1.13 0.75 -4.38
N THR A 42 -1.03 0.84 -3.05
CA THR A 42 -1.83 0.09 -2.12
C THR A 42 -2.84 1.04 -1.49
N GLN A 43 -4.12 0.86 -1.83
CA GLN A 43 -5.19 1.61 -1.20
C GLN A 43 -5.61 0.90 0.09
N VAL A 44 -5.50 1.59 1.22
CA VAL A 44 -6.00 1.08 2.50
C VAL A 44 -7.46 1.50 2.64
N VAL A 45 -8.36 0.53 2.69
CA VAL A 45 -9.78 0.77 2.93
C VAL A 45 -10.03 0.57 4.42
N LYS A 46 -10.56 1.62 5.06
CA LYS A 46 -11.11 1.58 6.42
C LYS A 46 -12.63 1.60 6.31
N ASP A 47 -13.32 1.05 7.29
CA ASP A 47 -14.76 0.67 7.30
C ASP A 47 -15.80 1.70 6.79
N ASN A 48 -15.42 2.96 6.50
CA ASN A 48 -16.32 4.06 6.16
C ASN A 48 -16.07 4.71 4.79
N ILE A 49 -15.63 3.97 3.76
CA ILE A 49 -15.47 4.55 2.41
C ILE A 49 -16.41 3.87 1.41
N ASP A 50 -17.45 4.60 0.99
CA ASP A 50 -18.50 4.16 0.07
C ASP A 50 -18.06 4.03 -1.39
N SER A 51 -16.88 4.53 -1.75
CA SER A 51 -16.36 4.42 -3.12
C SER A 51 -14.84 4.27 -3.16
N ILE A 52 -14.40 3.16 -3.72
CA ILE A 52 -12.98 2.88 -3.96
C ILE A 52 -12.71 3.27 -5.40
N ASP A 53 -12.17 4.48 -5.59
CA ASP A 53 -11.84 4.96 -6.93
C ASP A 53 -10.52 4.30 -7.36
N CYS A 54 -10.55 3.05 -7.85
CA CYS A 54 -9.35 2.39 -8.38
C CYS A 54 -8.93 2.94 -9.76
N LYS A 55 -9.06 4.26 -9.98
CA LYS A 55 -8.46 4.97 -11.11
C LYS A 55 -6.98 5.24 -10.82
N ASN A 56 -6.25 5.54 -11.90
CA ASN A 56 -4.82 5.87 -11.90
C ASN A 56 -4.46 6.86 -10.78
N ILE A 57 -3.26 6.74 -10.24
CA ILE A 57 -2.71 7.64 -9.23
C ILE A 57 -2.77 9.08 -9.76
N THR A 58 -3.36 9.99 -9.00
CA THR A 58 -3.35 11.42 -9.36
C THR A 58 -2.07 12.09 -8.87
N LEU A 59 -1.65 13.18 -9.53
CA LEU A 59 -0.49 13.97 -9.08
C LEU A 59 -0.66 14.50 -7.64
N GLU A 60 -1.90 14.79 -7.23
CA GLU A 60 -2.23 15.19 -5.87
C GLU A 60 -1.96 14.06 -4.86
N GLU A 61 -2.25 12.81 -5.22
CA GLU A 61 -1.92 11.65 -4.38
C GLU A 61 -0.40 11.47 -4.24
N ILE A 62 0.36 11.60 -5.33
CA ILE A 62 1.84 11.53 -5.31
C ILE A 62 2.42 12.61 -4.41
N THR A 63 1.97 13.86 -4.58
CA THR A 63 2.44 14.98 -3.75
C THR A 63 2.08 14.80 -2.28
N SER A 64 0.89 14.27 -1.97
CA SER A 64 0.48 13.95 -0.59
C SER A 64 1.37 12.87 0.03
N HIS A 65 1.71 11.83 -0.73
CA HIS A 65 2.59 10.75 -0.30
C HIS A 65 4.02 11.26 -0.03
N LEU A 66 4.58 12.06 -0.95
CA LEU A 66 5.88 12.70 -0.78
C LEU A 66 5.90 13.64 0.43
N TYR A 67 4.81 14.36 0.66
CA TYR A 67 4.66 15.21 1.84
C TYR A 67 4.63 14.40 3.14
N ALA A 68 3.88 13.29 3.17
CA ALA A 68 3.87 12.37 4.31
C ALA A 68 5.27 11.79 4.59
N GLN A 69 6.01 11.40 3.55
CA GLN A 69 7.39 10.91 3.68
C GLN A 69 8.33 11.99 4.25
N ARG A 70 8.18 13.26 3.84
CA ARG A 70 8.94 14.39 4.41
C ARG A 70 8.60 14.60 5.88
N LEU A 71 7.33 14.54 6.26
CA LEU A 71 6.92 14.63 7.66
C LEU A 71 7.51 13.48 8.50
N GLN A 72 7.51 12.26 7.97
CA GLN A 72 8.10 11.11 8.66
C GLN A 72 9.61 11.27 8.88
N ASN A 73 10.34 11.74 7.86
CA ASN A 73 11.77 12.03 7.98
C ASN A 73 12.02 13.17 8.97
N SER A 74 11.22 14.24 8.92
CA SER A 74 11.27 15.34 9.89
C SER A 74 11.05 14.84 11.32
N LEU A 75 10.08 13.95 11.53
CA LEU A 75 9.78 13.37 12.84
C LEU A 75 10.95 12.50 13.34
N SER A 76 11.52 11.67 12.47
CA SER A 76 12.72 10.88 12.78
C SER A 76 13.90 11.77 13.21
N ASN A 77 14.15 12.85 12.47
CA ASN A 77 15.20 13.82 12.78
C ASN A 77 14.96 14.53 14.12
N LEU A 78 13.71 14.95 14.40
CA LEU A 78 13.34 15.58 15.67
C LEU A 78 13.50 14.62 16.86
N ARG A 79 13.17 13.33 16.69
CA ARG A 79 13.40 12.30 17.71
C ARG A 79 14.87 12.13 18.02
N LEU A 80 15.70 12.03 16.97
CA LEU A 80 17.15 11.88 17.10
C LEU A 80 17.79 13.13 17.75
N ALA A 81 17.32 14.33 17.41
CA ALA A 81 17.74 15.57 18.06
C ALA A 81 17.37 15.59 19.56
N CYS A 82 16.15 15.18 19.90
CA CYS A 82 15.72 15.01 21.29
C CYS A 82 16.61 14.04 22.07
N GLU A 83 16.97 12.90 21.48
CA GLU A 83 17.84 11.92 22.12
C GLU A 83 19.25 12.44 22.38
N LYS A 84 19.81 13.22 21.44
CA LYS A 84 21.10 13.89 21.64
C LYS A 84 21.04 14.91 22.77
N LEU A 85 19.98 15.71 22.82
CA LEU A 85 19.80 16.75 23.85
C LEU A 85 19.56 16.20 25.25
N LYS A 86 18.95 15.01 25.39
CA LYS A 86 18.79 14.35 26.70
C LYS A 86 20.11 14.07 27.44
N ARG A 87 21.24 14.11 26.73
CA ARG A 87 22.58 13.93 27.32
C ARG A 87 23.07 15.17 28.07
N HIS A 88 22.53 16.34 27.76
CA HIS A 88 22.87 17.60 28.40
C HIS A 88 21.80 17.94 29.44
N LYS A 89 22.23 18.28 30.67
CA LYS A 89 21.33 18.58 31.81
C LYS A 89 21.18 20.09 32.08
N ASP A 90 21.54 20.92 31.11
CA ASP A 90 21.48 22.38 31.25
C ASP A 90 20.01 22.86 31.24
N SER A 91 19.72 23.95 31.96
CA SER A 91 18.38 24.57 32.00
C SER A 91 17.84 24.89 30.60
N ASP A 92 18.71 25.38 29.72
CA ASP A 92 18.37 25.69 28.32
C ASP A 92 18.12 24.43 27.48
N SER A 93 18.76 23.32 27.82
CA SER A 93 18.50 22.03 27.18
C SER A 93 17.10 21.50 27.54
N LEU A 94 16.63 21.77 28.76
CA LEU A 94 15.30 21.34 29.22
C LEU A 94 14.16 22.12 28.56
N SER A 95 14.33 23.42 28.29
CA SER A 95 13.34 24.22 27.54
C SER A 95 13.27 23.77 26.08
N LEU A 96 14.42 23.57 25.43
CA LEU A 96 14.51 23.05 24.06
C LEU A 96 13.85 21.66 23.92
N ILE A 97 14.05 20.75 24.88
CA ILE A 97 13.40 19.43 24.86
C ILE A 97 11.87 19.56 24.91
N LYS A 98 11.31 20.51 25.66
CA LYS A 98 9.86 20.75 25.70
C LYS A 98 9.35 21.25 24.35
N GLU A 99 10.07 22.16 23.70
CA GLU A 99 9.72 22.64 22.35
C GLU A 99 9.77 21.51 21.33
N TYR A 100 10.82 20.69 21.32
CA TYR A 100 10.91 19.54 20.43
C TYR A 100 9.78 18.53 20.65
N ARG A 101 9.36 18.29 21.91
CA ARG A 101 8.21 17.43 22.19
C ARG A 101 6.91 17.99 21.63
N ASN A 102 6.70 19.30 21.73
CA ASN A 102 5.53 19.96 21.15
C ASN A 102 5.55 19.86 19.62
N ASN A 103 6.71 20.09 19.00
CA ASN A 103 6.89 19.93 17.55
C ASN A 103 6.66 18.49 17.10
N ILE A 104 7.12 17.50 17.87
CA ILE A 104 6.84 16.08 17.60
C ILE A 104 5.34 15.80 17.63
N LYS A 105 4.60 16.32 18.63
CA LYS A 105 3.14 16.17 18.69
C LYS A 105 2.47 16.78 17.45
N LEU A 106 2.78 18.03 17.13
CA LEU A 106 2.23 18.72 15.96
C LEU A 106 2.51 17.99 14.64
N VAL A 107 3.74 17.53 14.43
CA VAL A 107 4.11 16.77 13.22
C VAL A 107 3.41 15.41 13.19
N THR A 108 3.23 14.76 14.34
CA THR A 108 2.51 13.49 14.44
C THR A 108 1.03 13.65 14.08
N ASP A 109 0.40 14.73 14.53
CA ASP A 109 -1.02 15.00 14.24
C ASP A 109 -1.22 15.33 12.76
N LYS A 110 -0.33 16.14 12.17
CA LYS A 110 -0.31 16.39 10.71
C LYS A 110 -0.12 15.09 9.92
N LEU A 111 0.79 14.21 10.36
CA LEU A 111 1.04 12.94 9.70
C LEU A 111 -0.18 12.02 9.76
N LYS A 112 -0.89 11.98 10.90
CA LYS A 112 -2.15 11.23 11.03
C LYS A 112 -3.23 11.75 10.09
N ALA A 113 -3.39 13.07 9.99
CA ALA A 113 -4.36 13.69 9.09
C ALA A 113 -4.09 13.33 7.62
N VAL A 114 -2.84 13.43 7.17
CA VAL A 114 -2.46 13.08 5.79
C VAL A 114 -2.60 11.57 5.54
N LYS A 115 -2.16 10.73 6.49
CA LYS A 115 -2.18 9.26 6.33
C LYS A 115 -3.58 8.67 6.29
N ASN A 116 -4.58 9.32 6.88
CA ASN A 116 -5.95 8.85 6.82
C ASN A 116 -6.57 8.96 5.42
N ASN A 117 -6.03 9.85 4.57
CA ASN A 117 -6.57 10.11 3.24
C ASN A 117 -5.64 9.66 2.11
N SER A 118 -4.36 9.36 2.40
CA SER A 118 -3.37 9.03 1.38
C SER A 118 -3.27 7.54 1.10
N ARG A 119 -3.22 7.17 -0.18
CA ARG A 119 -2.81 5.83 -0.65
C ARG A 119 -1.32 5.62 -0.38
N LYS A 120 -0.92 4.38 -0.06
CA LYS A 120 0.50 4.05 -0.02
C LYS A 120 0.97 3.83 -1.44
N ILE A 121 2.06 4.47 -1.83
CA ILE A 121 2.63 4.29 -3.17
C ILE A 121 3.97 3.59 -2.99
N SER A 122 4.15 2.48 -3.70
CA SER A 122 5.37 1.68 -3.72
C SER A 122 5.92 1.58 -5.14
N SER A 123 7.23 1.46 -5.27
CA SER A 123 7.84 1.05 -6.55
C SER A 123 7.84 -0.46 -6.63
N VAL A 124 7.45 -1.01 -7.77
CA VAL A 124 7.55 -2.45 -8.06
C VAL A 124 9.02 -2.86 -8.25
N LEU A 125 9.86 -1.94 -8.72
CA LEU A 125 11.29 -2.17 -8.91
C LEU A 125 12.10 -1.35 -7.90
N PRO A 126 12.48 -1.94 -6.74
CA PRO A 126 13.22 -1.21 -5.72
C PRO A 126 14.62 -0.86 -6.22
N GLY A 127 15.00 0.41 -6.11
CA GLY A 127 16.33 0.92 -6.43
C GLY A 127 16.57 1.21 -7.92
N TYR A 128 15.55 1.14 -8.78
CA TYR A 128 15.71 1.47 -10.19
C TYR A 128 14.52 2.25 -10.75
N ILE A 129 14.82 3.10 -11.74
CA ILE A 129 13.84 3.74 -12.62
C ILE A 129 14.26 3.50 -14.08
N LEU A 130 13.29 3.43 -14.99
CA LEU A 130 13.55 3.30 -16.42
C LEU A 130 13.30 4.66 -17.09
N VAL A 131 14.21 5.05 -17.98
CA VAL A 131 14.12 6.28 -18.77
C VAL A 131 14.01 5.89 -20.24
N GLU A 132 12.94 6.36 -20.88
CA GLU A 132 12.69 6.15 -22.30
C GLU A 132 13.07 7.40 -23.10
N LEU A 133 13.86 7.22 -24.16
CA LEU A 133 14.22 8.26 -25.10
C LEU A 133 13.46 8.11 -26.43
N ASP A 134 13.12 9.23 -27.04
CA ASP A 134 12.42 9.28 -28.33
C ASP A 134 13.28 8.71 -29.47
N ALA A 135 14.60 8.95 -29.43
CA ALA A 135 15.51 8.55 -30.49
C ALA A 135 16.23 7.22 -30.22
N ASN A 136 16.58 6.50 -31.30
CA ASN A 136 17.27 5.22 -31.26
C ASN A 136 18.76 5.36 -30.94
N PHE A 137 19.07 5.77 -29.71
CA PHE A 137 20.44 5.84 -29.23
C PHE A 137 20.94 4.47 -28.75
N HIS A 138 22.06 4.00 -29.31
CA HIS A 138 22.76 2.82 -28.77
C HIS A 138 23.35 3.07 -27.37
N TYR A 139 23.77 4.31 -27.13
CA TYR A 139 24.42 4.74 -25.89
C TYR A 139 23.69 5.96 -25.31
N LEU A 140 23.63 6.05 -23.98
CA LEU A 140 23.09 7.24 -23.33
C LEU A 140 23.94 8.48 -23.66
N PRO A 141 23.35 9.55 -24.22
CA PRO A 141 24.06 10.80 -24.48
C PRO A 141 24.74 11.37 -23.23
N SER A 142 25.95 11.90 -23.37
CA SER A 142 26.75 12.38 -22.23
C SER A 142 26.09 13.54 -21.49
N HIS A 143 25.35 14.41 -22.18
CA HIS A 143 24.61 15.50 -21.54
C HIS A 143 23.49 14.95 -20.66
N LEU A 144 22.70 13.98 -21.12
CA LEU A 144 21.68 13.31 -20.32
C LEU A 144 22.30 12.56 -19.14
N TRP A 145 23.42 11.88 -19.36
CA TRP A 145 24.15 11.20 -18.29
C TRP A 145 24.54 12.19 -17.18
N HIS A 146 25.07 13.36 -17.54
CA HIS A 146 25.43 14.40 -16.57
C HIS A 146 24.20 15.02 -15.89
N LEU A 147 23.12 15.26 -16.62
CA LEU A 147 21.88 15.78 -16.04
C LEU A 147 21.31 14.82 -15.01
N ILE A 148 21.19 13.54 -15.34
CA ILE A 148 20.63 12.50 -14.47
C ILE A 148 21.52 12.29 -13.23
N THR A 149 22.82 12.07 -13.43
CA THR A 149 23.72 11.67 -12.32
C THR A 149 24.18 12.82 -11.44
N LYS A 150 24.39 14.03 -11.99
CA LYS A 150 24.95 15.15 -11.21
C LYS A 150 23.90 16.09 -10.64
N ARG A 151 22.76 16.28 -11.32
CA ARG A 151 21.75 17.25 -10.87
C ARG A 151 20.68 16.64 -9.97
N VAL A 152 20.42 15.33 -10.08
CA VAL A 152 19.34 14.69 -9.32
C VAL A 152 19.93 14.00 -8.10
N PRO A 153 19.60 14.46 -6.88
CA PRO A 153 20.08 13.80 -5.66
C PRO A 153 19.45 12.41 -5.54
N LYS A 154 20.17 11.50 -4.86
CA LYS A 154 19.78 10.10 -4.64
C LYS A 154 19.81 9.18 -5.86
N VAL A 155 20.24 9.67 -7.03
CA VAL A 155 20.72 8.80 -8.11
C VAL A 155 22.07 8.24 -7.69
N ILE A 156 22.24 6.92 -7.81
CA ILE A 156 23.50 6.22 -7.45
C ILE A 156 24.38 6.11 -8.70
N ALA A 157 23.85 5.46 -9.73
CA ALA A 157 24.59 5.16 -10.94
C ALA A 157 23.66 4.81 -12.10
N ILE A 158 24.24 4.61 -13.27
CA ILE A 158 23.57 4.03 -14.44
C ILE A 158 24.30 2.72 -14.71
N PRO A 159 23.69 1.56 -14.43
CA PRO A 159 24.37 0.26 -14.44
C PRO A 159 24.93 -0.10 -15.81
N SER A 160 24.22 0.27 -16.88
CA SER A 160 24.69 0.12 -18.26
C SER A 160 24.46 1.40 -19.03
N LYS A 161 25.48 1.84 -19.77
CA LYS A 161 25.36 2.94 -20.74
C LYS A 161 24.71 2.50 -22.05
N MET A 162 24.54 1.20 -22.25
CA MET A 162 23.91 0.62 -23.43
C MET A 162 22.39 0.68 -23.29
N ASN A 163 21.71 0.82 -24.44
CA ASN A 163 20.27 0.63 -24.53
C ASN A 163 19.86 -0.79 -24.10
N ILE A 164 18.77 -0.91 -23.37
CA ILE A 164 18.12 -2.18 -23.05
C ILE A 164 17.34 -2.65 -24.29
N PRO A 165 17.55 -3.90 -24.77
CA PRO A 165 16.79 -4.44 -25.89
C PRO A 165 15.29 -4.41 -25.66
N GLN A 166 14.52 -4.07 -26.69
CA GLN A 166 13.05 -3.98 -26.60
C GLN A 166 12.43 -5.31 -26.16
N ALA A 167 12.96 -6.45 -26.62
CA ALA A 167 12.48 -7.77 -26.23
C ALA A 167 12.61 -8.03 -24.72
N GLU A 168 13.67 -7.53 -24.07
CA GLU A 168 13.84 -7.65 -22.61
C GLU A 168 12.87 -6.76 -21.86
N ILE A 169 12.63 -5.54 -22.38
CA ILE A 169 11.65 -4.61 -21.81
C ILE A 169 10.23 -5.17 -21.91
N ASP A 170 9.86 -5.73 -23.06
CA ASP A 170 8.54 -6.30 -23.27
C ASP A 170 8.33 -7.54 -22.38
N PHE A 171 9.34 -8.40 -22.26
CA PHE A 171 9.33 -9.53 -21.34
C PHE A 171 9.23 -9.08 -19.88
N PHE A 172 9.98 -8.04 -19.50
CA PHE A 172 9.90 -7.45 -18.18
C PHE A 172 8.49 -6.92 -17.88
N PHE A 173 7.88 -6.16 -18.79
CA PHE A 173 6.51 -5.66 -18.61
C PHE A 173 5.45 -6.77 -18.58
N GLN A 174 5.70 -7.92 -19.23
CA GLN A 174 4.81 -9.08 -19.15
C GLN A 174 4.91 -9.81 -17.80
N GLN A 175 6.09 -9.83 -17.18
CA GLN A 175 6.31 -10.49 -15.89
C GLN A 175 6.01 -9.61 -14.68
N VAL A 176 6.11 -8.30 -14.83
CA VAL A 176 5.94 -7.36 -13.72
C VAL A 176 4.46 -7.09 -13.49
N ASP A 177 3.94 -7.61 -12.38
CA ASP A 177 2.59 -7.30 -11.89
C ASP A 177 2.52 -5.83 -11.39
N LEU A 178 2.18 -4.91 -12.30
CA LEU A 178 1.86 -3.51 -11.99
C LEU A 178 0.44 -3.34 -11.39
N SER A 179 -0.23 -4.44 -11.02
CA SER A 179 -1.61 -4.36 -10.55
C SER A 179 -1.69 -3.64 -9.20
N PRO A 180 -2.55 -2.61 -9.05
CA PRO A 180 -2.75 -1.97 -7.77
C PRO A 180 -3.28 -2.96 -6.75
N GLU A 181 -2.80 -2.87 -5.52
CA GLU A 181 -3.25 -3.69 -4.40
C GLU A 181 -4.25 -2.91 -3.52
N VAL A 182 -5.15 -3.64 -2.87
CA VAL A 182 -6.12 -3.10 -1.91
C VAL A 182 -5.90 -3.82 -0.58
N GLU A 183 -5.60 -3.06 0.47
CA GLU A 183 -5.53 -3.54 1.84
C GLU A 183 -6.87 -3.26 2.54
N LEU A 184 -7.61 -4.31 2.85
CA LEU A 184 -8.80 -4.25 3.71
C LEU A 184 -8.36 -4.44 5.16
N GLN A 185 -8.58 -3.44 6.01
CA GLN A 185 -8.40 -3.58 7.44
C GLN A 185 -9.74 -3.94 8.05
N MET A 186 -9.86 -5.16 8.56
CA MET A 186 -11.06 -5.61 9.27
C MET A 186 -10.89 -5.40 10.78
N GLU A 187 -11.96 -5.73 11.51
CA GLU A 187 -12.10 -5.56 12.95
C GLU A 187 -10.94 -6.12 13.78
N GLU A 188 -10.81 -5.58 15.00
CA GLU A 188 -9.76 -5.96 15.93
C GLU A 188 -9.93 -7.43 16.36
N THR A 189 -8.92 -8.25 16.08
CA THR A 189 -8.81 -9.56 16.69
C THR A 189 -8.57 -9.35 18.18
N LEU A 190 -9.61 -9.63 18.97
CA LEU A 190 -9.53 -9.80 20.41
C LEU A 190 -8.36 -10.74 20.76
N SER A 191 -7.61 -10.40 21.80
CA SER A 191 -6.61 -11.29 22.40
C SER A 191 -7.25 -12.63 22.77
N TYR A 192 -6.50 -13.74 22.83
CA TYR A 192 -7.04 -15.05 23.23
C TYR A 192 -7.82 -14.98 24.57
N GLU A 193 -7.30 -14.22 25.53
CA GLU A 193 -7.96 -14.00 26.83
C GLU A 193 -9.19 -13.08 26.75
N GLU A 194 -9.24 -12.17 25.79
CA GLU A 194 -10.39 -11.29 25.53
C GLU A 194 -11.47 -12.03 24.74
N LYS A 195 -11.08 -12.98 23.86
CA LYS A 195 -11.99 -13.89 23.17
C LYS A 195 -12.71 -14.81 24.13
N ILE A 196 -11.98 -15.46 25.05
CA ILE A 196 -12.61 -16.34 26.05
C ILE A 196 -13.59 -15.55 26.92
N LYS A 197 -13.24 -14.33 27.34
CA LYS A 197 -14.14 -13.49 28.13
C LYS A 197 -15.36 -13.01 27.34
N ALA A 198 -15.20 -12.68 26.06
CA ALA A 198 -16.30 -12.29 25.19
C ALA A 198 -17.22 -13.48 24.88
N GLU A 199 -16.66 -14.67 24.64
CA GLU A 199 -17.40 -15.93 24.48
C GLU A 199 -18.17 -16.28 25.75
N ASP A 200 -17.54 -16.19 26.92
CA ASP A 200 -18.20 -16.45 28.21
C ASP A 200 -19.34 -15.44 28.48
N GLN A 201 -19.16 -14.17 28.06
CA GLN A 201 -20.20 -13.13 28.17
C GLN A 201 -21.35 -13.38 27.18
N LEU A 202 -21.07 -13.69 25.93
CA LEU A 202 -22.08 -13.99 24.92
C LEU A 202 -22.84 -15.28 25.26
N LEU A 203 -22.17 -16.33 25.74
CA LEU A 203 -22.82 -17.55 26.23
C LEU A 203 -23.73 -17.26 27.43
N TYR A 204 -23.34 -16.33 28.29
CA TYR A 204 -24.18 -15.89 29.41
C TYR A 204 -25.41 -15.11 28.94
N GLU A 205 -25.27 -14.28 27.91
CA GLU A 205 -26.37 -13.52 27.30
C GLU A 205 -27.34 -14.44 26.53
N ILE A 206 -26.84 -15.41 25.76
CA ILE A 206 -27.62 -16.45 25.07
C ILE A 206 -28.44 -17.31 26.05
N ASN A 207 -27.89 -17.57 27.23
CA ASN A 207 -28.59 -18.32 28.29
C ASN A 207 -29.69 -17.48 28.97
N LYS A 208 -29.67 -16.15 28.81
CA LYS A 208 -30.65 -15.23 29.40
C LYS A 208 -31.74 -14.77 28.44
N GLU A 209 -31.49 -14.75 27.13
CA GLU A 209 -32.47 -14.26 26.14
C GLU A 209 -33.46 -15.32 25.65
N ASP A 210 -34.61 -14.85 25.13
CA ASP A 210 -35.64 -15.68 24.50
C ASP A 210 -35.23 -16.13 23.08
N ALA A 211 -35.85 -17.22 22.61
CA ALA A 211 -35.43 -18.00 21.43
C ALA A 211 -35.23 -17.21 20.11
N SER A 212 -35.82 -16.03 19.96
CA SER A 212 -35.73 -15.23 18.73
C SER A 212 -34.45 -14.40 18.58
N ASN A 213 -33.75 -14.07 19.68
CA ASN A 213 -32.45 -13.37 19.63
C ASN A 213 -31.26 -14.34 19.71
N LYS A 214 -31.51 -15.60 20.08
CA LYS A 214 -30.46 -16.61 20.20
C LYS A 214 -29.75 -16.88 18.87
N GLU A 215 -30.46 -16.86 17.75
CA GLU A 215 -29.84 -17.09 16.43
C GLU A 215 -28.84 -15.98 16.07
N ALA A 216 -29.18 -14.71 16.31
CA ALA A 216 -28.27 -13.59 16.06
C ALA A 216 -27.01 -13.65 16.93
N SER A 217 -27.16 -13.99 18.21
CA SER A 217 -26.04 -14.11 19.16
C SER A 217 -25.18 -15.36 18.92
N ILE A 218 -25.76 -16.44 18.35
CA ILE A 218 -25.01 -17.62 17.90
C ILE A 218 -24.22 -17.29 16.63
N ASP A 219 -24.80 -16.55 15.68
CA ASP A 219 -24.10 -16.09 14.48
C ASP A 219 -22.90 -15.20 14.86
N GLU A 220 -23.02 -14.34 15.87
CA GLU A 220 -21.91 -13.55 16.40
C GLU A 220 -20.79 -14.41 17.02
N LEU A 221 -21.15 -15.51 17.69
CA LEU A 221 -20.22 -16.48 18.27
C LEU A 221 -19.45 -17.28 17.22
N ASP A 222 -20.15 -17.70 16.16
CA ASP A 222 -19.53 -18.34 14.99
C ASP A 222 -18.65 -17.35 14.22
N ASN A 223 -19.08 -16.09 14.09
CA ASN A 223 -18.27 -15.01 13.50
C ASN A 223 -16.97 -14.77 14.29
N MET A 224 -16.99 -14.81 15.64
CA MET A 224 -15.79 -14.66 16.47
C MET A 224 -14.77 -15.81 16.31
N ASN A 225 -15.25 -16.99 15.95
CA ASN A 225 -14.45 -18.20 15.75
C ASN A 225 -13.88 -18.35 14.33
N THR A 226 -14.42 -17.64 13.33
CA THR A 226 -13.85 -17.63 11.97
C THR A 226 -12.53 -16.85 11.91
N ASN A 227 -11.40 -17.55 12.00
CA ASN A 227 -10.10 -16.96 11.73
C ASN A 227 -9.92 -16.82 10.20
N VAL A 228 -10.19 -15.62 9.69
CA VAL A 228 -10.08 -15.28 8.26
C VAL A 228 -8.73 -15.66 7.67
N GLY A 229 -7.64 -15.59 8.45
CA GLY A 229 -6.31 -16.01 7.98
C GLY A 229 -6.20 -17.50 7.73
N HIS A 230 -6.83 -18.34 8.57
CA HIS A 230 -6.86 -19.79 8.36
C HIS A 230 -7.83 -20.20 7.26
N GLU A 231 -8.99 -19.55 7.15
CA GLU A 231 -9.94 -19.85 6.07
C GLU A 231 -9.37 -19.47 4.69
N LEU A 232 -8.74 -18.31 4.55
CA LEU A 232 -8.07 -17.93 3.30
C LEU A 232 -6.89 -18.84 2.97
N ALA A 233 -6.11 -19.26 3.98
CA ALA A 233 -5.03 -20.22 3.77
C ALA A 233 -5.54 -21.61 3.36
N ASN A 234 -6.66 -22.06 3.93
CA ASN A 234 -7.31 -23.33 3.57
C ASN A 234 -7.98 -23.28 2.18
N MET A 235 -8.40 -22.09 1.73
CA MET A 235 -8.90 -21.87 0.37
C MET A 235 -7.79 -21.80 -0.69
N ASN A 236 -6.52 -21.66 -0.29
CA ASN A 236 -5.36 -21.64 -1.17
C ASN A 236 -4.96 -23.04 -1.69
N ASN A 237 -5.95 -23.84 -2.08
CA ASN A 237 -5.73 -25.16 -2.67
C ASN A 237 -5.36 -25.04 -4.16
N LYS A 238 -4.05 -24.93 -4.41
CA LYS A 238 -3.23 -25.37 -5.58
C LYS A 238 -3.68 -25.08 -7.02
N THR A 239 -4.85 -24.50 -7.29
CA THR A 239 -5.40 -24.40 -8.67
C THR A 239 -5.64 -22.98 -9.17
N ASN A 240 -5.57 -21.95 -8.30
CA ASN A 240 -5.86 -20.57 -8.68
C ASN A 240 -4.68 -19.62 -8.41
N THR A 241 -3.96 -19.23 -9.46
CA THR A 241 -2.86 -18.24 -9.46
C THR A 241 -3.28 -16.89 -8.86
N PHE A 242 -4.57 -16.58 -8.90
CA PHE A 242 -5.15 -15.35 -8.34
C PHE A 242 -5.33 -15.38 -6.81
N MET A 243 -5.43 -16.57 -6.20
CA MET A 243 -5.57 -16.71 -4.75
C MET A 243 -4.20 -16.67 -4.04
N ASP A 244 -3.12 -17.08 -4.72
CA ASP A 244 -1.75 -16.90 -4.22
C ASP A 244 -1.37 -15.41 -4.04
N GLN A 245 -2.04 -14.52 -4.75
CA GLN A 245 -1.86 -13.06 -4.64
C GLN A 245 -2.62 -12.45 -3.45
N VAL A 246 -3.52 -13.21 -2.80
CA VAL A 246 -4.25 -12.74 -1.62
C VAL A 246 -3.44 -13.07 -0.37
N ARG A 247 -3.04 -12.04 0.38
CA ARG A 247 -2.25 -12.19 1.60
C ARG A 247 -3.00 -11.65 2.79
N SER A 248 -3.29 -12.50 3.78
CA SER A 248 -3.78 -12.07 5.08
C SER A 248 -2.63 -11.96 6.08
N TYR A 249 -2.54 -10.86 6.79
CA TYR A 249 -1.57 -10.68 7.87
C TYR A 249 -2.19 -9.90 9.04
N ILE A 250 -1.70 -10.18 10.25
CA ILE A 250 -2.14 -9.48 11.47
C ILE A 250 -1.18 -8.33 11.73
N LYS A 251 -1.69 -7.10 11.79
CA LYS A 251 -0.90 -5.91 12.12
C LYS A 251 -1.64 -5.06 13.15
N ASN A 252 -0.99 -4.78 14.29
CA ASN A 252 -1.57 -4.00 15.39
C ASN A 252 -2.93 -4.55 15.89
N LYS A 253 -3.04 -5.88 16.12
CA LYS A 253 -4.29 -6.56 16.50
C LYS A 253 -5.44 -6.46 15.49
N ARG A 254 -5.19 -6.07 14.23
CA ARG A 254 -6.20 -6.06 13.16
C ARG A 254 -5.82 -7.03 12.05
N ILE A 255 -6.79 -7.76 11.52
CA ILE A 255 -6.57 -8.60 10.33
C ILE A 255 -6.59 -7.68 9.12
N THR A 256 -5.48 -7.64 8.39
CA THR A 256 -5.37 -6.93 7.12
C THR A 256 -5.31 -7.96 5.99
N VAL A 257 -6.21 -7.85 5.02
CA VAL A 257 -6.20 -8.68 3.80
C VAL A 257 -5.75 -7.80 2.63
N SER A 258 -4.61 -8.14 2.02
CA SER A 258 -4.16 -7.54 0.77
C SER A 258 -4.62 -8.37 -0.42
N MET A 259 -5.20 -7.72 -1.44
CA MET A 259 -5.61 -8.37 -2.68
C MET A 259 -5.48 -7.44 -3.90
N PRO A 260 -5.37 -7.98 -5.13
CA PRO A 260 -5.37 -7.16 -6.34
C PRO A 260 -6.69 -6.38 -6.52
N SER A 261 -6.60 -5.12 -6.93
CA SER A 261 -7.74 -4.23 -7.19
C SER A 261 -8.75 -4.77 -8.21
N LYS A 262 -8.30 -5.56 -9.18
CA LYS A 262 -9.17 -6.25 -10.15
C LYS A 262 -10.07 -7.27 -9.44
N LEU A 263 -9.51 -8.06 -8.53
CA LEU A 263 -10.23 -9.06 -7.74
C LEU A 263 -11.18 -8.36 -6.76
N PHE A 264 -10.72 -7.29 -6.11
CA PHE A 264 -11.57 -6.45 -5.27
C PHE A 264 -12.79 -5.93 -6.03
N LYS A 265 -12.61 -5.36 -7.24
CA LYS A 265 -13.74 -4.90 -8.06
C LYS A 265 -14.71 -6.03 -8.41
N ILE A 266 -14.23 -7.25 -8.65
CA ILE A 266 -15.10 -8.39 -8.96
C ILE A 266 -15.92 -8.79 -7.73
N LEU A 267 -15.29 -8.91 -6.56
CA LEU A 267 -15.96 -9.30 -5.31
C LEU A 267 -16.96 -8.25 -4.81
N PHE A 268 -16.69 -6.97 -5.07
CA PHE A 268 -17.49 -5.86 -4.55
C PHE A 268 -18.33 -5.13 -5.60
N LYS A 269 -18.35 -5.60 -6.86
CA LYS A 269 -19.25 -5.08 -7.92
C LYS A 269 -20.73 -5.22 -7.53
N GLU A 270 -21.09 -6.22 -6.74
CA GLU A 270 -22.47 -6.46 -6.29
C GLU A 270 -22.99 -5.43 -5.27
N LYS A 271 -22.13 -4.57 -4.69
CA LYS A 271 -22.57 -3.49 -3.79
C LYS A 271 -23.47 -2.46 -4.46
N THR A 272 -23.52 -2.40 -5.79
CA THR A 272 -24.39 -1.42 -6.48
C THR A 272 -25.84 -1.90 -6.63
N THR A 273 -26.13 -3.19 -6.42
CA THR A 273 -27.46 -3.78 -6.71
C THR A 273 -28.19 -4.36 -5.50
N ALA A 274 -27.54 -4.50 -4.35
CA ALA A 274 -28.20 -5.01 -3.14
C ALA A 274 -27.78 -4.20 -1.90
N GLU A 275 -28.77 -3.67 -1.19
CA GLU A 275 -28.70 -3.03 0.13
C GLU A 275 -28.27 -4.02 1.23
N ILE A 276 -27.13 -4.68 1.08
CA ILE A 276 -26.69 -5.69 2.03
C ILE A 276 -25.36 -5.28 2.67
N LEU A 277 -25.55 -4.76 3.88
CA LEU A 277 -24.68 -4.70 5.06
C LEU A 277 -23.59 -3.62 5.11
N SER A 278 -23.79 -2.76 6.11
CA SER A 278 -23.09 -1.52 6.46
C SER A 278 -21.76 -1.71 7.21
N ALA A 279 -21.15 -2.90 7.17
CA ALA A 279 -19.86 -3.16 7.79
C ALA A 279 -19.07 -4.19 6.98
N PHE A 280 -17.77 -3.96 6.79
CA PHE A 280 -16.87 -4.94 6.16
C PHE A 280 -16.57 -6.07 7.17
N SER A 281 -17.56 -6.94 7.40
CA SER A 281 -17.42 -8.11 8.28
C SER A 281 -16.50 -9.17 7.65
N SER A 282 -15.72 -9.84 8.49
CA SER A 282 -14.86 -10.97 8.15
C SER A 282 -15.60 -12.09 7.42
N THR A 283 -16.84 -12.36 7.83
CA THR A 283 -17.64 -13.46 7.28
C THR A 283 -18.29 -13.13 5.94
N ASP A 284 -18.66 -11.88 5.69
CA ASP A 284 -19.12 -11.42 4.37
C ASP A 284 -18.00 -11.54 3.33
N LEU A 285 -16.76 -11.19 3.70
CA LEU A 285 -15.60 -11.36 2.84
C LEU A 285 -15.39 -12.84 2.49
N ILE A 286 -15.38 -13.73 3.49
CA ILE A 286 -15.24 -15.19 3.30
C ILE A 286 -16.35 -15.74 2.38
N TYR A 287 -17.60 -15.34 2.62
CA TYR A 287 -18.74 -15.78 1.82
C TYR A 287 -18.61 -15.35 0.36
N ARG A 288 -18.23 -14.11 0.09
CA ARG A 288 -17.99 -13.60 -1.27
C ARG A 288 -16.85 -14.33 -1.96
N PHE A 289 -15.77 -14.64 -1.24
CA PHE A 289 -14.67 -15.45 -1.77
C PHE A 289 -15.12 -16.88 -2.11
N LYS A 290 -15.88 -17.55 -1.22
CA LYS A 290 -16.45 -18.88 -1.48
C LYS A 290 -17.35 -18.85 -2.72
N ARG A 291 -18.25 -17.85 -2.83
CA ARG A 291 -19.14 -17.70 -3.98
C ARG A 291 -18.39 -17.45 -5.28
N TRP A 292 -17.32 -16.66 -5.26
CA TRP A 292 -16.49 -16.39 -6.44
C TRP A 292 -15.73 -17.64 -6.92
N ILE A 293 -15.22 -18.44 -5.99
CA ILE A 293 -14.56 -19.71 -6.31
C ILE A 293 -15.58 -20.70 -6.92
N SER A 294 -16.78 -20.79 -6.34
CA SER A 294 -17.84 -21.66 -6.86
C SER A 294 -18.33 -21.24 -8.25
N THR A 295 -18.54 -19.94 -8.49
CA THR A 295 -19.01 -19.44 -9.80
C THR A 295 -17.95 -19.59 -10.90
N ARG A 296 -16.65 -19.54 -10.57
CA ARG A 296 -15.59 -19.86 -11.55
C ARG A 296 -15.50 -21.34 -11.91
N ASN A 297 -15.84 -22.23 -10.98
CA ASN A 297 -15.86 -23.67 -11.26
C ASN A 297 -17.07 -24.06 -12.13
N GLU A 298 -18.15 -23.28 -12.14
CA GLU A 298 -19.29 -23.50 -13.05
C GLU A 298 -19.00 -23.03 -14.49
N VAL A 299 -18.21 -21.96 -14.67
CA VAL A 299 -17.83 -21.46 -16.01
C VAL A 299 -16.77 -22.33 -16.70
N ALA A 300 -16.24 -23.36 -16.03
CA ALA A 300 -15.33 -24.34 -16.62
C ALA A 300 -16.06 -25.55 -17.26
N LEU A 301 -17.39 -25.54 -17.32
CA LEU A 301 -18.22 -26.62 -17.89
C LEU A 301 -19.08 -26.22 -19.10
N GLU A 302 -18.80 -25.09 -19.74
CA GLU A 302 -19.32 -24.76 -21.09
C GLU A 302 -18.18 -24.56 -22.11
#